data_AF-A0A7C5PN67-F1
#
_entry.id   AF-A0A7C5PN67-F1
#
_cell.length_a   1.000
_cell.length_b   1.000
_cell.length_c   1.000
_cell.angle_alpha   90.00
_cell.angle_beta   90.00
_cell.angle_gamma   90.00
#
_symmetry.space_group_name_H-M   'P 1'
#
loop_
_entity.id
_entity.type
_entity.pdbx_description
1 polymer ?
#
loop_
_entity_poly.entity_id
_entity_poly.type
_entity_poly.pdbx_seq_one_letter_code
_entity_poly.pdbx_strand_id
1 'polypeptide(L)'
;MYPSCKKIKEDCFLSEKEEEILKSPQAPIILLKAKKDFSVSPLVAPHNNSLGIMLPYTPLHHILLNDLNFPIVATSGNLSEEPIITDEKIAIEKLNDLCDGFLFHNRKIERHIDDSIVRVMGGKEVVLRRARGYVPDPFIIEKKNNSIGFGGFLKANLSFQKGNNIFVSQHIGDLETESSYEVYKKIYKDFKNLFKIKPKIGSHDLHPDFPSTNFANSQKLKLLPLQHHIAHLFSCMEDNGIKPPLFAAIWDGTGLGEDKNIWGGEFFTLDNYFKIKRFAYFQPFKLIGGEAAIKEPKRIALSLLYHILGDGIYRYFDLPPLKNFKEEEIKTLLNMLKKNINCPLTTSAGRLFDGVSSLLGIRHKISYEGQAAMELEFAIREKREEKHYNFKLKREENGGSIYIISWEDMVLSILDDFINKKPVGLISYKFHLTMAEIIKEIAKISKKEKVVLSGGCFQNLFLLEKTKEILEEDGFFVYFNQRIPPNDGGISFGQVVALNYL
;
A
#
# COMPACT_ATOMS: atom_id res chain seq x y z
N MET A 1 20.96 -2.16 9.26
CA MET A 1 21.15 -3.13 10.36
C MET A 1 22.01 -2.50 11.45
N TYR A 2 21.55 -2.53 12.70
CA TYR A 2 22.26 -1.95 13.86
C TYR A 2 22.88 -3.04 14.74
N PRO A 3 24.03 -2.79 15.40
CA PRO A 3 24.69 -3.79 16.24
C PRO A 3 23.92 -4.12 17.53
N SER A 4 23.13 -3.19 18.06
CA SER A 4 22.36 -3.39 19.30
C SER A 4 21.20 -2.41 19.45
N CYS A 5 20.23 -2.74 20.31
CA CYS A 5 19.15 -1.82 20.70
C CYS A 5 19.68 -0.54 21.36
N LYS A 6 20.82 -0.59 22.06
CA LYS A 6 21.44 0.60 22.65
C LYS A 6 21.79 1.62 21.56
N LYS A 7 22.42 1.17 20.48
CA LYS A 7 22.73 2.03 19.32
C LYS A 7 21.47 2.52 18.60
N ILE A 8 20.44 1.69 18.49
CA ILE A 8 19.15 2.13 17.94
C ILE A 8 18.56 3.28 18.76
N LYS A 9 18.59 3.19 20.10
CA LYS A 9 18.09 4.23 21.00
C LYS A 9 18.90 5.53 20.94
N GLU A 10 20.11 5.55 20.38
CA GLU A 10 20.85 6.78 20.12
C GLU A 10 20.17 7.56 18.97
N ASP A 11 19.83 6.88 17.88
CA ASP A 11 19.36 7.47 16.62
C ASP A 11 17.82 7.55 16.45
N CYS A 12 17.08 6.65 17.09
CA CYS A 12 15.62 6.51 16.92
C CYS A 12 14.87 6.51 18.24
N PHE A 13 13.58 6.84 18.16
CA PHE A 13 12.63 6.51 19.22
C PHE A 13 12.33 5.01 19.16
N LEU A 14 12.37 4.35 20.31
CA LEU A 14 12.15 2.91 20.44
C LEU A 14 11.30 2.63 21.68
N SER A 15 10.06 2.24 21.46
CA SER A 15 9.14 1.76 22.49
C SER A 15 9.46 0.31 22.91
N GLU A 16 8.88 -0.13 24.02
CA GLU A 16 9.04 -1.50 24.51
C GLU A 16 8.53 -2.54 23.50
N LYS A 17 7.39 -2.27 22.85
CA LYS A 17 6.81 -3.17 21.83
C LYS A 17 7.72 -3.26 20.60
N GLU A 18 8.27 -2.15 20.14
CA GLU A 18 9.20 -2.14 19.02
C GLU A 18 10.52 -2.87 19.35
N GLU A 19 11.01 -2.74 20.59
CA GLU A 19 12.19 -3.47 21.06
C GLU A 19 11.93 -4.99 21.17
N GLU A 20 10.74 -5.40 21.62
CA GLU A 20 10.30 -6.80 21.62
C GLU A 20 10.31 -7.38 20.20
N ILE A 21 9.71 -6.67 19.24
CA ILE A 21 9.63 -7.09 17.84
C ILE A 21 11.03 -7.23 17.22
N LEU A 22 11.93 -6.28 17.48
CA LEU A 22 13.32 -6.33 17.00
C LEU A 22 14.08 -7.56 17.51
N LYS A 23 13.84 -7.96 18.77
CA LYS A 23 14.49 -9.11 19.42
C LYS A 23 13.76 -10.44 19.14
N SER A 24 12.64 -10.40 18.45
CA SER A 24 11.89 -11.62 18.10
C SER A 24 12.73 -12.55 17.22
N PRO A 25 12.44 -13.87 17.22
CA PRO A 25 13.07 -14.82 16.30
C PRO A 25 12.88 -14.45 14.82
N GLN A 26 11.82 -13.71 14.50
CA GLN A 26 11.54 -13.21 13.16
C GLN A 26 12.57 -12.15 12.71
N ALA A 27 13.13 -11.39 13.66
CA ALA A 27 14.10 -10.31 13.44
C ALA A 27 13.78 -9.46 12.18
N PRO A 28 12.58 -8.86 12.07
CA PRO A 28 12.18 -8.11 10.88
C PRO A 28 12.91 -6.77 10.78
N ILE A 29 12.78 -6.12 9.63
CA ILE A 29 12.99 -4.69 9.50
C ILE A 29 11.77 -3.99 10.12
N ILE A 30 12.00 -3.14 11.12
CA ILE A 30 10.97 -2.29 11.72
C ILE A 30 11.18 -0.84 11.28
N LEU A 31 10.08 -0.15 10.97
CA LEU A 31 10.11 1.28 10.63
C LEU A 31 10.01 2.12 11.90
N LEU A 32 11.12 2.74 12.32
CA LEU A 32 11.20 3.55 13.54
C LEU A 32 11.35 5.03 13.21
N LYS A 33 10.72 5.88 14.03
CA LYS A 33 10.88 7.33 13.92
C LYS A 33 12.31 7.73 14.31
N ALA A 34 13.01 8.39 13.40
CA ALA A 34 14.33 8.94 13.66
C ALA A 34 14.24 10.16 14.59
N LYS A 35 15.27 10.36 15.41
CA LYS A 35 15.49 11.63 16.11
C LYS A 35 15.99 12.69 15.12
N LYS A 36 16.15 13.94 15.56
CA LYS A 36 16.67 15.01 14.69
C LYS A 36 18.15 14.81 14.34
N ASP A 37 18.95 14.36 15.32
CA ASP A 37 20.40 14.26 15.22
C ASP A 37 20.85 12.79 15.19
N PHE A 38 20.43 12.05 14.16
CA PHE A 38 20.83 10.65 13.99
C PHE A 38 22.14 10.51 13.21
N SER A 39 22.91 9.47 13.52
CA SER A 39 24.25 9.25 12.98
C SER A 39 24.28 8.73 11.53
N VAL A 40 23.19 8.08 11.09
CA VAL A 40 23.06 7.52 9.73
C VAL A 40 22.93 8.64 8.69
N SER A 41 23.57 8.46 7.53
CA SER A 41 23.48 9.42 6.43
C SER A 41 22.01 9.69 6.02
N PRO A 42 21.59 10.96 5.84
CA PRO A 42 20.26 11.29 5.33
C PRO A 42 19.96 10.69 3.95
N LEU A 43 20.98 10.28 3.18
CA LEU A 43 20.82 9.62 1.88
C LEU A 43 20.25 8.20 1.99
N VAL A 44 20.25 7.59 3.17
CA VAL A 44 19.65 6.26 3.39
C VAL A 44 18.12 6.32 3.29
N ALA A 45 17.52 7.43 3.73
CA ALA A 45 16.07 7.62 3.72
C ALA A 45 15.73 9.10 3.45
N PRO A 46 15.97 9.59 2.21
CA PRO A 46 15.85 11.01 1.89
C PRO A 46 14.42 11.49 2.11
N HIS A 47 14.27 12.63 2.78
CA HIS A 47 12.98 13.25 3.13
C HIS A 47 12.02 12.38 3.98
N ASN A 48 12.51 11.26 4.52
CA ASN A 48 11.75 10.36 5.37
C ASN A 48 12.19 10.54 6.83
N ASN A 49 11.22 10.72 7.72
CA ASN A 49 11.48 10.88 9.15
C ASN A 49 11.59 9.52 9.89
N SER A 50 11.55 8.41 9.16
CA SER A 50 11.68 7.06 9.69
C SER A 50 12.85 6.32 9.04
N LEU A 51 13.46 5.41 9.80
CA LEU A 51 14.49 4.49 9.32
C LEU A 51 13.97 3.05 9.37
N GLY A 52 14.29 2.27 8.33
CA GLY A 52 14.15 0.82 8.34
C GLY A 52 15.30 0.20 9.14
N ILE A 53 14.99 -0.35 10.30
CA ILE A 53 15.97 -0.85 11.26
C ILE A 53 15.76 -2.33 11.51
N MET A 54 16.85 -3.08 11.61
CA MET A 54 16.87 -4.51 11.91
C MET A 54 18.11 -4.82 12.74
N LEU A 55 18.04 -5.86 13.56
CA LEU A 55 19.18 -6.40 14.30
C LEU A 55 19.87 -7.53 13.52
N PRO A 56 21.14 -7.85 13.85
CA PRO A 56 21.79 -9.06 13.36
C PRO A 56 20.95 -10.29 13.71
N TYR A 57 20.70 -11.13 12.70
CA TYR A 57 19.86 -12.32 12.80
C TYR A 57 20.56 -13.62 12.40
N THR A 58 21.84 -13.55 12.01
CA THR A 58 22.68 -14.72 11.73
C THR A 58 24.01 -14.61 12.48
N PRO A 59 24.73 -15.71 12.74
CA PRO A 59 26.06 -15.65 13.34
C PRO A 59 27.03 -14.75 12.56
N LEU A 60 26.95 -14.76 11.23
CA LEU A 60 27.76 -13.89 10.37
C LEU A 60 27.46 -12.40 10.66
N HIS A 61 26.18 -12.03 10.75
CA HIS A 61 25.79 -10.65 11.05
C HIS A 61 26.27 -10.21 12.44
N HIS A 62 26.23 -11.10 13.44
CA HIS A 62 26.76 -10.81 14.77
C HIS A 62 28.26 -10.55 14.76
N ILE A 63 29.05 -11.36 14.04
CA ILE A 63 30.50 -11.17 13.92
C ILE A 63 30.80 -9.84 13.19
N LEU A 64 30.20 -9.63 12.02
CA LEU A 64 30.42 -8.42 11.21
C LEU A 64 30.09 -7.15 12.00
N LEU A 65 28.94 -7.10 12.67
CA LEU A 65 28.54 -5.90 13.39
C LEU A 65 29.28 -5.70 14.71
N ASN A 66 29.79 -6.77 15.32
CA ASN A 66 30.68 -6.67 16.46
C ASN A 66 32.01 -5.99 16.06
N ASP A 67 32.57 -6.38 14.91
CA ASP A 67 33.85 -5.84 14.44
C ASP A 67 33.71 -4.43 13.86
N LEU A 68 32.63 -4.15 13.13
CA LEU A 68 32.37 -2.81 12.57
C LEU A 68 31.95 -1.81 13.64
N ASN A 69 31.11 -2.21 14.60
CA ASN A 69 30.59 -1.37 15.68
C ASN A 69 29.87 -0.06 15.23
N PHE A 70 29.34 -0.04 14.00
CA PHE A 70 28.46 1.02 13.47
C PHE A 70 27.34 0.41 12.61
N PRO A 71 26.21 1.11 12.40
CA PRO A 71 25.11 0.59 11.59
C PRO A 71 25.47 0.52 10.10
N ILE A 72 25.11 -0.59 9.43
CA ILE A 72 25.33 -0.79 8.00
C ILE A 72 24.02 -0.76 7.22
N VAL A 73 24.06 -0.37 5.95
CA VAL A 73 22.96 -0.57 5.01
C VAL A 73 22.89 -2.05 4.65
N ALA A 74 21.72 -2.66 4.79
CA ALA A 74 21.43 -4.01 4.31
C ALA A 74 20.22 -3.90 3.39
N THR A 75 20.46 -4.11 2.10
CA THR A 75 19.43 -4.08 1.04
C THR A 75 19.51 -5.35 0.22
N SER A 76 18.45 -5.66 -0.52
CA SER A 76 18.40 -6.84 -1.37
C SER A 76 19.44 -6.74 -2.50
N GLY A 77 20.19 -7.83 -2.73
CA GLY A 77 21.22 -7.92 -3.77
C GLY A 77 20.60 -8.30 -5.11
N ASN A 78 20.04 -7.31 -5.81
CA ASN A 78 19.40 -7.48 -7.12
C ASN A 78 19.41 -6.15 -7.90
N LEU A 79 19.16 -6.25 -9.21
CA LEU A 79 18.80 -5.08 -10.01
C LEU A 79 17.37 -4.63 -9.64
N SER A 80 17.05 -3.35 -9.86
CA SER A 80 15.71 -2.82 -9.57
C SER A 80 14.63 -3.69 -10.21
N GLU A 81 13.55 -3.95 -9.47
CA GLU A 81 12.38 -4.75 -9.90
C GLU A 81 12.64 -6.25 -10.17
N GLU A 82 13.84 -6.75 -9.88
CA GLU A 82 14.15 -8.18 -9.92
C GLU A 82 14.12 -8.81 -8.51
N PRO A 83 13.77 -10.11 -8.38
CA PRO A 83 13.87 -10.83 -7.10
C PRO A 83 15.31 -10.93 -6.59
N ILE A 84 15.47 -11.07 -5.27
CA ILE A 84 16.79 -11.24 -4.64
C ILE A 84 17.53 -12.47 -5.19
N ILE A 85 18.80 -12.28 -5.55
CA ILE A 85 19.65 -13.32 -6.15
C ILE A 85 20.11 -14.30 -5.06
N THR A 86 20.00 -15.61 -5.35
CA THR A 86 20.41 -16.69 -4.44
C THR A 86 21.62 -17.49 -4.93
N ASP A 87 21.98 -17.37 -6.20
CA ASP A 87 23.08 -18.11 -6.83
C ASP A 87 24.32 -17.21 -6.94
N GLU A 88 25.46 -17.73 -6.49
CA GLU A 88 26.71 -16.96 -6.40
C GLU A 88 27.23 -16.53 -7.77
N LYS A 89 27.05 -17.36 -8.81
CA LYS A 89 27.52 -17.03 -10.16
C LYS A 89 26.68 -15.93 -10.78
N ILE A 90 25.36 -16.02 -10.62
CA ILE A 90 24.42 -14.98 -11.07
C ILE A 90 24.70 -13.66 -10.34
N ALA A 91 25.03 -13.72 -9.04
CA ALA A 91 25.35 -12.53 -8.26
C ALA A 91 26.59 -11.81 -8.80
N ILE A 92 27.67 -12.55 -9.12
CA ILE A 92 28.86 -11.98 -9.76
C ILE A 92 28.48 -11.39 -11.12
N GLU A 93 27.79 -12.15 -11.97
CA GLU A 93 27.43 -11.70 -13.32
C GLU A 93 26.62 -10.40 -13.31
N LYS A 94 25.63 -10.27 -12.41
CA LYS A 94 24.71 -9.13 -12.38
C LYS A 94 25.17 -7.95 -11.54
N LEU A 95 25.97 -8.17 -10.50
CA LEU A 95 26.28 -7.16 -9.48
C LEU A 95 27.75 -6.74 -9.45
N ASN A 96 28.62 -7.31 -10.29
CA ASN A 96 30.06 -6.98 -10.30
C ASN A 96 30.33 -5.48 -10.48
N ASP A 97 29.51 -4.79 -11.28
CA ASP A 97 29.67 -3.35 -11.52
C ASP A 97 29.08 -2.47 -10.39
N LEU A 98 28.36 -3.08 -9.44
CA LEU A 98 27.72 -2.40 -8.31
C LEU A 98 28.42 -2.66 -6.96
N CYS A 99 29.28 -3.68 -6.88
CA CYS A 99 29.87 -4.15 -5.63
C CYS A 99 31.40 -4.19 -5.71
N ASP A 100 32.07 -3.63 -4.71
CA ASP A 100 33.54 -3.69 -4.58
C ASP A 100 34.05 -5.10 -4.21
N GLY A 101 33.17 -5.97 -3.71
CA GLY A 101 33.51 -7.33 -3.32
C GLY A 101 32.30 -8.17 -2.95
N PHE A 102 32.52 -9.48 -2.85
CA PHE A 102 31.48 -10.46 -2.54
C PHE A 102 31.90 -11.33 -1.35
N LEU A 103 30.96 -11.54 -0.42
CA LEU A 103 31.13 -12.45 0.71
C LEU A 103 30.16 -13.63 0.55
N PHE A 104 30.68 -14.77 0.09
CA PHE A 104 29.89 -15.99 -0.14
C PHE A 104 30.10 -17.04 0.95
N HIS A 105 29.25 -18.07 0.92
CA HIS A 105 29.40 -19.28 1.73
C HIS A 105 29.02 -20.52 0.90
N ASN A 106 29.47 -21.71 1.31
CA ASN A 106 29.18 -22.96 0.62
C ASN A 106 27.81 -23.59 0.96
N ARG A 107 26.93 -22.88 1.69
CA ARG A 107 25.58 -23.34 2.02
C ARG A 107 24.57 -22.79 1.02
N LYS A 108 24.22 -23.56 -0.01
CA LYS A 108 23.27 -23.14 -1.04
C LYS A 108 21.94 -22.63 -0.47
N ILE A 109 21.47 -21.49 -0.99
CA ILE A 109 20.14 -20.94 -0.70
C ILE A 109 19.15 -21.50 -1.73
N GLU A 110 18.27 -22.40 -1.29
CA GLU A 110 17.32 -23.10 -2.19
C GLU A 110 16.12 -22.22 -2.61
N ARG A 111 15.77 -21.24 -1.78
CA ARG A 111 14.64 -20.34 -1.99
C ARG A 111 15.03 -18.93 -1.57
N HIS A 112 14.77 -17.99 -2.46
CA HIS A 112 14.86 -16.57 -2.14
C HIS A 112 13.77 -16.23 -1.10
N ILE A 113 14.10 -15.31 -0.21
CA ILE A 113 13.16 -14.75 0.75
C ILE A 113 13.69 -13.38 1.17
N ASP A 114 12.90 -12.34 0.94
CA ASP A 114 13.23 -11.00 1.40
C ASP A 114 13.15 -10.88 2.92
N ASP A 115 13.76 -9.82 3.45
CA ASP A 115 13.52 -9.40 4.82
C ASP A 115 12.07 -8.91 4.98
N SER A 116 11.40 -9.39 6.02
CA SER A 116 10.06 -8.89 6.37
C SER A 116 10.16 -7.46 6.88
N ILE A 117 9.14 -6.66 6.58
CA ILE A 117 9.03 -5.27 7.04
C ILE A 117 7.78 -5.15 7.90
N VAL A 118 7.93 -4.57 9.07
CA VAL A 118 6.85 -4.32 10.03
C VAL A 118 6.88 -2.90 10.56
N ARG A 119 5.78 -2.47 11.14
CA ARG A 119 5.65 -1.19 11.84
C ARG A 119 4.68 -1.36 13.01
N VAL A 120 4.88 -0.62 14.09
CA VAL A 120 3.86 -0.51 15.14
C VAL A 120 2.88 0.59 14.75
N MET A 121 1.60 0.25 14.65
CA MET A 121 0.52 1.19 14.29
C MET A 121 -0.69 0.92 15.18
N GLY A 122 -1.28 1.96 15.78
CA GLY A 122 -2.44 1.80 16.65
C GLY A 122 -2.18 0.87 17.84
N GLY A 123 -0.94 0.83 18.32
CA GLY A 123 -0.48 -0.04 19.41
C GLY A 123 -0.25 -1.51 19.03
N LYS A 124 -0.34 -1.88 17.75
CA LYS A 124 -0.20 -3.26 17.28
C LYS A 124 0.93 -3.40 16.25
N GLU A 125 1.53 -4.58 16.17
CA GLU A 125 2.43 -4.93 15.08
C GLU A 125 1.64 -5.09 13.79
N VAL A 126 2.04 -4.37 12.74
CA VAL A 126 1.48 -4.44 11.40
C VAL A 126 2.59 -4.86 10.43
N VAL A 127 2.38 -5.99 9.76
CA VAL A 127 3.26 -6.49 8.71
C VAL A 127 3.01 -5.70 7.42
N LEU A 128 4.03 -5.05 6.88
CA LEU A 128 3.98 -4.34 5.60
C LEU A 128 4.53 -5.18 4.45
N ARG A 129 5.49 -6.06 4.75
CA ARG A 129 6.01 -7.09 3.84
C ARG A 129 6.16 -8.39 4.61
N ARG A 130 5.41 -9.42 4.21
CA ARG A 130 5.46 -10.76 4.82
C ARG A 130 6.45 -11.64 4.05
N ALA A 131 7.61 -11.91 4.65
CA ALA A 131 8.67 -12.74 4.07
C ALA A 131 9.45 -13.49 5.17
N ARG A 132 10.76 -13.26 5.34
CA ARG A 132 11.62 -13.97 6.31
C ARG A 132 11.05 -13.91 7.73
N GLY A 133 11.06 -15.05 8.41
CA GLY A 133 10.57 -15.19 9.79
C GLY A 133 9.07 -15.45 9.91
N TYR A 134 8.28 -15.06 8.91
CA TYR A 134 6.82 -15.25 8.92
C TYR A 134 6.37 -16.34 7.95
N VAL A 135 7.06 -16.50 6.83
CA VAL A 135 6.75 -17.54 5.83
C VAL A 135 7.55 -18.80 6.16
N PRO A 136 6.94 -20.00 6.15
CA PRO A 136 5.61 -20.33 5.63
C PRO A 136 4.56 -20.62 6.71
N ASP A 137 4.61 -19.96 7.88
CA ASP A 137 3.66 -20.23 8.95
C ASP A 137 2.21 -20.02 8.48
N PRO A 138 1.32 -21.02 8.67
CA PRO A 138 -0.03 -20.96 8.15
C PRO A 138 -0.94 -20.10 9.03
N PHE A 139 -1.97 -19.55 8.38
CA PHE A 139 -3.15 -19.03 9.05
C PHE A 139 -4.17 -20.14 9.23
N ILE A 140 -4.63 -20.35 10.46
CA ILE A 140 -5.68 -21.33 10.77
C ILE A 140 -7.03 -20.62 10.75
N ILE A 141 -7.93 -21.09 9.89
CA ILE A 141 -9.28 -20.53 9.70
C ILE A 141 -10.37 -21.56 9.99
N GLU A 142 -11.60 -21.12 10.28
CA GLU A 142 -12.70 -22.05 10.62
C GLU A 142 -13.10 -22.95 9.43
N LYS A 143 -13.03 -22.42 8.22
CA LYS A 143 -13.54 -23.08 7.00
C LYS A 143 -12.49 -24.00 6.38
N LYS A 144 -12.94 -25.16 5.88
CA LYS A 144 -12.07 -26.13 5.23
C LYS A 144 -12.27 -26.11 3.72
N ASN A 145 -11.19 -25.91 2.97
CA ASN A 145 -11.21 -25.96 1.51
C ASN A 145 -9.85 -26.45 0.96
N ASN A 146 -9.77 -26.64 -0.35
CA ASN A 146 -8.50 -26.79 -1.06
C ASN A 146 -8.51 -25.82 -2.25
N SER A 147 -7.96 -24.64 -2.04
CA SER A 147 -8.07 -23.50 -2.95
C SER A 147 -6.75 -22.77 -3.12
N ILE A 148 -6.70 -21.85 -4.09
CA ILE A 148 -5.56 -20.97 -4.33
C ILE A 148 -6.04 -19.55 -4.65
N GLY A 149 -5.36 -18.56 -4.10
CA GLY A 149 -5.42 -17.16 -4.52
C GLY A 149 -4.17 -16.82 -5.29
N PHE A 150 -4.33 -16.28 -6.49
CA PHE A 150 -3.24 -15.92 -7.40
C PHE A 150 -2.66 -14.51 -7.14
N GLY A 151 -3.28 -13.71 -6.28
CA GLY A 151 -2.82 -12.37 -5.94
C GLY A 151 -3.15 -11.32 -6.99
N GLY A 152 -2.49 -10.16 -6.87
CA GLY A 152 -2.55 -9.03 -7.80
C GLY A 152 -1.31 -8.95 -8.68
N PHE A 153 -0.97 -7.74 -9.11
CA PHE A 153 0.21 -7.45 -9.91
C PHE A 153 1.38 -6.91 -9.07
N LEU A 154 1.09 -5.91 -8.23
CA LEU A 154 2.08 -5.32 -7.33
C LEU A 154 2.28 -6.21 -6.09
N LYS A 155 3.50 -6.20 -5.55
CA LYS A 155 3.87 -6.91 -4.30
C LYS A 155 3.37 -8.36 -4.26
N ALA A 156 3.43 -9.02 -5.40
CA ALA A 156 2.77 -10.30 -5.65
C ALA A 156 3.22 -11.39 -4.67
N ASN A 157 2.27 -12.27 -4.38
CA ASN A 157 2.45 -13.52 -3.68
C ASN A 157 1.28 -14.46 -3.99
N LEU A 158 1.39 -15.71 -3.55
CA LEU A 158 0.39 -16.75 -3.72
C LEU A 158 -0.12 -17.21 -2.35
N SER A 159 -1.42 -17.49 -2.25
CA SER A 159 -2.00 -18.12 -1.05
C SER A 159 -2.62 -19.45 -1.38
N PHE A 160 -2.30 -20.48 -0.60
CA PHE A 160 -2.82 -21.84 -0.78
C PHE A 160 -3.57 -22.30 0.45
N GLN A 161 -4.80 -22.79 0.28
CA GLN A 161 -5.53 -23.41 1.36
C GLN A 161 -5.44 -24.94 1.29
N LYS A 162 -5.20 -25.57 2.44
CA LYS A 162 -5.33 -27.01 2.64
C LYS A 162 -6.09 -27.29 3.94
N GLY A 163 -7.33 -27.71 3.80
CA GLY A 163 -8.24 -27.83 4.94
C GLY A 163 -8.43 -26.45 5.57
N ASN A 164 -8.13 -26.35 6.86
CA ASN A 164 -8.24 -25.13 7.65
C ASN A 164 -6.97 -24.26 7.64
N ASN A 165 -5.91 -24.64 6.92
CA ASN A 165 -4.66 -23.88 6.88
C ASN A 165 -4.56 -23.11 5.57
N ILE A 166 -4.28 -21.80 5.65
CA ILE A 166 -3.89 -20.97 4.52
C ILE A 166 -2.39 -20.66 4.62
N PHE A 167 -1.63 -21.09 3.62
CA PHE A 167 -0.20 -20.81 3.48
C PHE A 167 -0.01 -19.66 2.51
N VAL A 168 0.48 -18.53 2.99
CA VAL A 168 0.85 -17.37 2.16
C VAL A 168 2.32 -17.49 1.79
N SER A 169 2.66 -17.35 0.51
CA SER A 169 4.04 -17.38 0.04
C SER A 169 4.81 -16.13 0.46
N GLN A 170 6.12 -16.19 0.28
CA GLN A 170 6.94 -14.99 0.41
C GLN A 170 6.53 -13.93 -0.63
N HIS A 171 6.86 -12.68 -0.29
CA HIS A 171 6.86 -11.57 -1.22
C HIS A 171 7.78 -11.85 -2.42
N ILE A 172 7.30 -11.52 -3.61
CA ILE A 172 8.03 -11.71 -4.88
C ILE A 172 8.50 -10.37 -5.45
N GLY A 173 7.79 -9.29 -5.15
CA GLY A 173 7.90 -8.00 -5.84
C GLY A 173 6.79 -7.82 -6.87
N ASP A 174 6.97 -6.90 -7.80
CA ASP A 174 6.01 -6.61 -8.85
C ASP A 174 6.22 -7.57 -10.03
N LEU A 175 5.14 -8.05 -10.65
CA LEU A 175 5.23 -9.02 -11.75
C LEU A 175 5.54 -8.34 -13.11
N GLU A 176 6.51 -7.43 -13.13
CA GLU A 176 6.87 -6.64 -14.31
C GLU A 176 7.93 -7.32 -15.18
N THR A 177 8.83 -8.07 -14.56
CA THR A 177 9.99 -8.66 -15.24
C THR A 177 9.81 -10.16 -15.48
N GLU A 178 10.44 -10.70 -16.52
CA GLU A 178 10.46 -12.15 -16.76
C GLU A 178 11.03 -12.92 -15.56
N SER A 179 12.04 -12.35 -14.90
CA SER A 179 12.65 -12.94 -13.69
C SER A 179 11.64 -13.09 -12.55
N SER A 180 10.85 -12.05 -12.26
CA SER A 180 9.79 -12.08 -11.24
C SER A 180 8.71 -13.10 -11.58
N TYR A 181 8.35 -13.21 -12.86
CA TYR A 181 7.34 -14.15 -13.34
C TYR A 181 7.81 -15.61 -13.27
N GLU A 182 9.07 -15.92 -13.59
CA GLU A 182 9.64 -17.25 -13.41
C GLU A 182 9.68 -17.66 -11.93
N VAL A 183 10.07 -16.72 -11.06
CA VAL A 183 10.05 -16.92 -9.61
C VAL A 183 8.64 -17.22 -9.11
N TYR A 184 7.63 -16.46 -9.56
CA TYR A 184 6.23 -16.69 -9.25
C TYR A 184 5.76 -18.10 -9.65
N LYS A 185 6.10 -18.55 -10.86
CA LYS A 185 5.82 -19.92 -11.33
C LYS A 185 6.54 -20.99 -10.50
N LYS A 186 7.78 -20.74 -10.07
CA LYS A 186 8.53 -21.65 -9.20
C LYS A 186 7.87 -21.78 -7.84
N ILE A 187 7.47 -20.68 -7.21
CA ILE A 187 6.76 -20.68 -5.91
C ILE A 187 5.47 -21.48 -6.01
N TYR A 188 4.68 -21.29 -7.09
CA TYR A 188 3.46 -22.07 -7.31
C TYR A 188 3.72 -23.59 -7.28
N LYS A 189 4.78 -24.04 -7.97
CA LYS A 189 5.17 -25.46 -7.99
C LYS A 189 5.69 -25.92 -6.62
N ASP A 190 6.56 -25.12 -6.01
CA ASP A 190 7.20 -25.43 -4.73
C ASP A 190 6.17 -25.60 -3.61
N PHE A 191 5.22 -24.66 -3.47
CA PHE A 191 4.19 -24.72 -2.42
C PHE A 191 3.26 -25.92 -2.60
N LYS A 192 2.82 -26.22 -3.82
CA LYS A 192 2.03 -27.44 -4.11
C LYS A 192 2.77 -28.71 -3.71
N ASN A 193 4.07 -28.77 -4.01
CA ASN A 193 4.88 -29.95 -3.76
C ASN A 193 5.26 -30.13 -2.29
N LEU A 194 5.59 -29.03 -1.60
CA LEU A 194 6.01 -29.00 -0.21
C LEU A 194 4.85 -29.35 0.71
N PHE A 195 3.71 -28.68 0.54
CA PHE A 195 2.54 -28.87 1.40
C PHE A 195 1.57 -29.94 0.88
N LYS A 196 1.88 -30.56 -0.28
CA LYS A 196 1.05 -31.56 -0.96
C LYS A 196 -0.37 -31.04 -1.18
N ILE A 197 -0.49 -29.80 -1.67
CA ILE A 197 -1.77 -29.12 -1.90
C ILE A 197 -2.21 -29.38 -3.33
N LYS A 198 -3.47 -29.78 -3.48
CA LYS A 198 -4.13 -29.98 -4.78
C LYS A 198 -5.37 -29.07 -4.82
N PRO A 199 -5.21 -27.78 -5.17
CA PRO A 199 -6.34 -26.88 -5.28
C PRO A 199 -7.36 -27.42 -6.28
N LYS A 200 -8.65 -27.32 -5.95
CA LYS A 200 -9.76 -27.66 -6.86
C LYS A 200 -10.37 -26.41 -7.49
N ILE A 201 -10.30 -25.31 -6.76
CA ILE A 201 -10.82 -24.01 -7.13
C ILE A 201 -9.71 -22.95 -6.95
N GLY A 202 -9.79 -21.86 -7.69
CA GLY A 202 -8.85 -20.75 -7.55
C GLY A 202 -9.56 -19.41 -7.73
N SER A 203 -8.92 -18.34 -7.27
CA SER A 203 -9.39 -16.98 -7.47
C SER A 203 -8.23 -16.07 -7.85
N HIS A 204 -8.50 -15.11 -8.73
CA HIS A 204 -7.54 -14.14 -9.25
C HIS A 204 -8.21 -12.76 -9.30
N ASP A 205 -7.40 -11.72 -9.53
CA ASP A 205 -7.91 -10.36 -9.65
C ASP A 205 -8.86 -10.21 -10.86
N LEU A 206 -9.80 -9.28 -10.78
CA LEU A 206 -10.69 -8.93 -11.89
C LEU A 206 -9.92 -8.38 -13.10
N HIS A 207 -8.73 -7.82 -12.90
CA HIS A 207 -7.92 -7.26 -13.99
C HIS A 207 -7.48 -8.35 -14.98
N PRO A 208 -7.90 -8.27 -16.27
CA PRO A 208 -7.64 -9.33 -17.25
C PRO A 208 -6.18 -9.42 -17.64
N ASP A 209 -5.47 -8.28 -17.70
CA ASP A 209 -4.10 -8.24 -18.24
C ASP A 209 -3.02 -8.53 -17.19
N PHE A 210 -3.37 -8.77 -15.93
CA PHE A 210 -2.37 -9.07 -14.92
C PHE A 210 -1.65 -10.39 -15.23
N PRO A 211 -0.31 -10.46 -15.12
CA PRO A 211 0.44 -11.71 -15.27
C PRO A 211 -0.05 -12.83 -14.35
N SER A 212 -0.48 -12.48 -13.12
CA SER A 212 -1.10 -13.42 -12.18
C SER A 212 -2.45 -13.95 -12.68
N THR A 213 -3.31 -13.11 -13.26
CA THR A 213 -4.58 -13.51 -13.91
C THR A 213 -4.33 -14.41 -15.11
N ASN A 214 -3.39 -14.04 -16.00
CA ASN A 214 -3.01 -14.86 -17.14
C ASN A 214 -2.48 -16.23 -16.71
N PHE A 215 -1.64 -16.27 -15.68
CA PHE A 215 -1.16 -17.52 -15.10
C PHE A 215 -2.30 -18.35 -14.50
N ALA A 216 -3.24 -17.73 -13.78
CA ALA A 216 -4.41 -18.39 -13.22
C ALA A 216 -5.23 -19.08 -14.32
N ASN A 217 -5.54 -18.36 -15.40
CA ASN A 217 -6.31 -18.85 -16.55
C ASN A 217 -5.62 -20.02 -17.28
N SER A 218 -4.29 -20.10 -17.23
CA SER A 218 -3.55 -21.26 -17.77
C SER A 218 -3.68 -22.54 -16.92
N GLN A 219 -4.20 -22.44 -15.69
CA GLN A 219 -4.38 -23.59 -14.80
C GLN A 219 -5.71 -24.30 -15.05
N LYS A 220 -5.71 -25.63 -14.93
CA LYS A 220 -6.94 -26.46 -15.01
C LYS A 220 -7.70 -26.44 -13.67
N LEU A 221 -8.24 -25.27 -13.30
CA LEU A 221 -9.00 -25.04 -12.07
C LEU A 221 -10.34 -24.37 -12.39
N LYS A 222 -11.34 -24.55 -11.53
CA LYS A 222 -12.51 -23.66 -11.53
C LYS A 222 -12.08 -22.32 -10.94
N LEU A 223 -12.09 -21.27 -11.75
CA LEU A 223 -11.64 -19.93 -11.34
C LEU A 223 -12.84 -19.03 -11.01
N LEU A 224 -12.67 -18.22 -9.96
CA LEU A 224 -13.58 -17.14 -9.60
C LEU A 224 -12.81 -15.81 -9.65
N PRO A 225 -13.07 -14.92 -10.62
CA PRO A 225 -12.52 -13.58 -10.58
C PRO A 225 -13.09 -12.84 -9.35
N LEU A 226 -12.22 -12.17 -8.60
CA LEU A 226 -12.60 -11.38 -7.44
C LEU A 226 -12.13 -9.95 -7.61
N GLN A 227 -13.03 -9.01 -7.33
CA GLN A 227 -12.71 -7.60 -7.38
C GLN A 227 -11.64 -7.25 -6.33
N HIS A 228 -10.64 -6.45 -6.73
CA HIS A 228 -9.44 -6.15 -5.95
C HIS A 228 -9.71 -5.65 -4.53
N HIS A 229 -10.63 -4.71 -4.36
CA HIS A 229 -10.96 -4.11 -3.07
C HIS A 229 -11.78 -5.06 -2.19
N ILE A 230 -12.57 -5.93 -2.82
CA ILE A 230 -13.24 -7.03 -2.11
C ILE A 230 -12.21 -8.04 -1.57
N ALA A 231 -11.11 -8.30 -2.29
CA ALA A 231 -10.02 -9.12 -1.75
C ALA A 231 -9.36 -8.46 -0.52
N HIS A 232 -9.05 -7.15 -0.58
CA HIS A 232 -8.55 -6.40 0.60
C HIS A 232 -9.49 -6.49 1.81
N LEU A 233 -10.80 -6.40 1.57
CA LEU A 233 -11.83 -6.53 2.59
C LEU A 233 -11.81 -7.92 3.24
N PHE A 234 -11.89 -8.99 2.45
CA PHE A 234 -11.88 -10.36 2.97
C PHE A 234 -10.57 -10.68 3.71
N SER A 235 -9.45 -10.15 3.22
CA SER A 235 -8.16 -10.25 3.87
C SER A 235 -8.19 -9.68 5.30
N CYS A 236 -8.66 -8.44 5.44
CA CYS A 236 -8.73 -7.77 6.75
C CYS A 236 -9.75 -8.43 7.69
N MET A 237 -10.89 -8.88 7.16
CA MET A 237 -11.91 -9.56 7.94
C MET A 237 -11.38 -10.84 8.59
N GLU A 238 -10.73 -11.71 7.81
CA GLU A 238 -10.19 -12.97 8.33
C GLU A 238 -8.96 -12.73 9.21
N ASP A 239 -8.12 -11.74 8.89
CA ASP A 239 -6.99 -11.38 9.76
C ASP A 239 -7.44 -10.91 11.15
N ASN A 240 -8.65 -10.38 11.29
CA ASN A 240 -9.22 -9.99 12.58
C ASN A 240 -10.26 -11.00 13.14
N GLY A 241 -10.58 -12.08 12.42
CA GLY A 241 -11.59 -13.05 12.83
C GLY A 241 -13.00 -12.45 12.96
N ILE A 242 -13.30 -11.38 12.22
CA ILE A 242 -14.57 -10.65 12.32
C ILE A 242 -15.56 -11.11 11.26
N LYS A 243 -16.84 -11.12 11.65
CA LYS A 243 -17.97 -11.50 10.81
C LYS A 243 -18.89 -10.28 10.57
N PRO A 244 -19.59 -10.19 9.42
CA PRO A 244 -20.63 -9.17 9.19
C PRO A 244 -21.72 -9.20 10.29
N PRO A 245 -22.51 -8.12 10.47
CA PRO A 245 -22.55 -6.93 9.64
C PRO A 245 -21.42 -5.93 9.96
N LEU A 246 -20.91 -5.25 8.93
CA LEU A 246 -19.83 -4.26 9.07
C LEU A 246 -19.85 -3.20 7.96
N PHE A 247 -19.13 -2.12 8.20
CA PHE A 247 -18.74 -1.10 7.25
C PHE A 247 -17.26 -1.20 6.96
N ALA A 248 -16.83 -0.89 5.74
CA ALA A 248 -15.43 -0.93 5.35
C ALA A 248 -15.04 0.27 4.50
N ALA A 249 -13.91 0.91 4.82
CA ALA A 249 -13.19 1.81 3.95
C ALA A 249 -12.02 1.03 3.33
N ILE A 250 -12.06 0.81 2.02
CA ILE A 250 -11.01 0.11 1.27
C ILE A 250 -10.36 1.08 0.32
N TRP A 251 -9.21 1.63 0.72
CA TRP A 251 -8.54 2.73 0.05
C TRP A 251 -7.14 2.35 -0.42
N ASP A 252 -6.90 2.56 -1.71
CA ASP A 252 -5.71 2.08 -2.40
C ASP A 252 -5.30 3.02 -3.54
N GLY A 253 -4.22 2.69 -4.24
CA GLY A 253 -3.79 3.36 -5.45
C GLY A 253 -4.66 3.03 -6.66
N THR A 254 -4.70 1.77 -7.06
CA THR A 254 -5.31 1.33 -8.32
C THR A 254 -5.87 -0.07 -8.16
N GLY A 255 -7.16 -0.26 -8.42
CA GLY A 255 -7.73 -1.59 -8.63
C GLY A 255 -8.88 -1.53 -9.61
N LEU A 256 -9.02 -2.54 -10.48
CA LEU A 256 -10.06 -2.53 -11.50
C LEU A 256 -11.45 -2.66 -10.84
N GLY A 257 -12.33 -1.72 -11.15
CA GLY A 257 -13.72 -1.73 -10.76
C GLY A 257 -14.58 -2.63 -11.64
N GLU A 258 -15.74 -3.03 -11.14
CA GLU A 258 -16.73 -3.80 -11.91
C GLU A 258 -17.31 -2.98 -13.09
N ASP A 259 -17.25 -1.64 -12.98
CA ASP A 259 -17.59 -0.67 -14.01
C ASP A 259 -16.45 -0.38 -15.01
N LYS A 260 -15.34 -1.13 -14.91
CA LYS A 260 -14.09 -0.97 -15.69
C LYS A 260 -13.34 0.34 -15.43
N ASN A 261 -13.74 1.12 -14.42
CA ASN A 261 -12.99 2.29 -13.98
C ASN A 261 -11.93 1.90 -12.94
N ILE A 262 -11.01 2.81 -12.65
CA ILE A 262 -9.98 2.60 -11.62
C ILE A 262 -10.54 2.98 -10.26
N TRP A 263 -10.74 2.00 -9.40
CA TRP A 263 -11.12 2.20 -8.00
C TRP A 263 -9.88 2.39 -7.12
N GLY A 264 -10.10 2.90 -5.92
CA GLY A 264 -9.05 3.14 -4.92
C GLY A 264 -9.51 3.97 -3.72
N GLY A 265 -10.79 4.31 -3.64
CA GLY A 265 -11.33 5.18 -2.60
C GLY A 265 -12.74 4.76 -2.22
N GLU A 266 -12.91 3.44 -2.08
CA GLU A 266 -14.21 2.80 -2.01
C GLU A 266 -14.64 2.54 -0.57
N PHE A 267 -15.94 2.61 -0.37
CA PHE A 267 -16.58 2.21 0.87
C PHE A 267 -17.58 1.11 0.60
N PHE A 268 -17.60 0.09 1.46
CA PHE A 268 -18.51 -1.04 1.35
C PHE A 268 -19.32 -1.23 2.63
N THR A 269 -20.53 -1.75 2.47
CA THR A 269 -21.33 -2.28 3.57
C THR A 269 -21.62 -3.74 3.34
N LEU A 270 -21.50 -4.53 4.40
CA LEU A 270 -21.77 -5.95 4.39
C LEU A 270 -22.83 -6.25 5.44
N ASP A 271 -23.94 -6.85 5.01
CA ASP A 271 -24.94 -7.41 5.91
C ASP A 271 -24.63 -8.88 6.23
N ASN A 272 -24.14 -9.61 5.21
CA ASN A 272 -23.62 -10.96 5.29
C ASN A 272 -22.58 -11.17 4.17
N TYR A 273 -21.92 -12.33 4.15
CA TYR A 273 -20.84 -12.64 3.20
C TYR A 273 -21.24 -12.61 1.72
N PHE A 274 -22.54 -12.72 1.40
CA PHE A 274 -23.05 -12.74 0.02
C PHE A 274 -23.60 -11.39 -0.45
N LYS A 275 -23.75 -10.42 0.47
CA LYS A 275 -24.37 -9.12 0.19
C LYS A 275 -23.37 -8.02 0.47
N ILE A 276 -22.41 -7.88 -0.44
CA ILE A 276 -21.45 -6.78 -0.45
C ILE A 276 -21.97 -5.68 -1.35
N LYS A 277 -22.06 -4.46 -0.84
CA LYS A 277 -22.55 -3.30 -1.60
C LYS A 277 -21.53 -2.18 -1.53
N ARG A 278 -21.17 -1.64 -2.70
CA ARG A 278 -20.49 -0.34 -2.80
C ARG A 278 -21.42 0.73 -2.22
N PHE A 279 -21.00 1.37 -1.15
CA PHE A 279 -21.81 2.25 -0.31
C PHE A 279 -21.46 3.73 -0.50
N ALA A 280 -20.19 4.03 -0.71
CA ALA A 280 -19.73 5.36 -1.07
C ALA A 280 -18.43 5.30 -1.87
N TYR A 281 -18.12 6.37 -2.59
CA TYR A 281 -16.85 6.53 -3.30
C TYR A 281 -16.52 8.01 -3.53
N PHE A 282 -15.25 8.33 -3.79
CA PHE A 282 -14.85 9.70 -4.14
C PHE A 282 -15.35 10.09 -5.52
N GLN A 283 -15.80 11.33 -5.67
CA GLN A 283 -16.16 11.91 -6.96
C GLN A 283 -15.09 11.58 -8.03
N PRO A 284 -15.49 10.95 -9.15
CA PRO A 284 -14.53 10.53 -10.17
C PRO A 284 -13.75 11.70 -10.77
N PHE A 285 -12.47 11.47 -11.05
CA PHE A 285 -11.61 12.39 -11.81
C PHE A 285 -10.76 11.62 -12.82
N LYS A 286 -10.09 12.33 -13.74
CA LYS A 286 -9.37 11.72 -14.87
C LYS A 286 -7.87 11.60 -14.60
N LEU A 287 -7.28 10.50 -15.03
CA LEU A 287 -5.83 10.31 -15.04
C LEU A 287 -5.28 10.63 -16.43
N ILE A 288 -4.74 11.84 -16.62
CA ILE A 288 -4.24 12.29 -17.92
C ILE A 288 -3.05 11.43 -18.36
N GLY A 289 -3.23 10.61 -19.39
CA GLY A 289 -2.20 9.69 -19.87
C GLY A 289 -2.16 8.34 -19.12
N GLY A 290 -3.18 8.00 -18.35
CA GLY A 290 -3.26 6.71 -17.63
C GLY A 290 -2.11 6.52 -16.66
N GLU A 291 -1.29 5.49 -16.88
CA GLU A 291 -0.09 5.17 -16.07
C GLU A 291 0.91 6.33 -15.97
N ALA A 292 1.00 7.18 -17.00
CA ALA A 292 1.86 8.36 -16.95
C ALA A 292 1.48 9.29 -15.78
N ALA A 293 0.20 9.38 -15.43
CA ALA A 293 -0.26 10.17 -14.29
C ALA A 293 0.17 9.57 -12.95
N ILE A 294 0.34 8.26 -12.86
CA ILE A 294 0.86 7.57 -11.66
C ILE A 294 2.34 7.93 -11.47
N LYS A 295 3.13 7.86 -12.53
CA LYS A 295 4.57 8.21 -12.50
C LYS A 295 4.82 9.72 -12.35
N GLU A 296 3.89 10.54 -12.81
CA GLU A 296 3.96 12.01 -12.75
C GLU A 296 2.74 12.62 -12.04
N PRO A 297 2.71 12.62 -10.69
CA PRO A 297 1.63 13.22 -9.89
C PRO A 297 1.19 14.65 -10.29
N LYS A 298 2.09 15.43 -10.91
CA LYS A 298 1.75 16.74 -11.52
C LYS A 298 0.60 16.68 -12.54
N ARG A 299 0.43 15.56 -13.25
CA ARG A 299 -0.70 15.33 -14.17
C ARG A 299 -2.01 15.15 -13.42
N ILE A 300 -1.97 14.51 -12.26
CA ILE A 300 -3.15 14.35 -11.40
C ILE A 300 -3.56 15.71 -10.84
N ALA A 301 -2.60 16.47 -10.28
CA ALA A 301 -2.86 17.83 -9.81
C ALA A 301 -3.44 18.72 -10.93
N LEU A 302 -2.91 18.64 -12.16
CA LEU A 302 -3.44 19.34 -13.31
C LEU A 302 -4.91 18.95 -13.60
N SER A 303 -5.25 17.66 -13.54
CA SER A 303 -6.62 17.21 -13.73
C SER A 303 -7.58 17.71 -12.65
N LEU A 304 -7.16 17.68 -11.38
CA LEU A 304 -7.99 18.14 -10.25
C LEU A 304 -8.25 19.65 -10.36
N LEU A 305 -7.20 20.44 -10.62
CA LEU A 305 -7.29 21.88 -10.79
C LEU A 305 -8.14 22.26 -12.01
N TYR A 306 -7.94 21.58 -13.14
CA TYR A 306 -8.70 21.88 -14.36
C TYR A 306 -10.18 21.54 -14.22
N HIS A 307 -10.52 20.47 -13.50
CA HIS A 307 -11.91 20.12 -13.20
C HIS A 307 -12.63 21.24 -12.44
N ILE A 308 -11.94 21.89 -11.49
CA ILE A 308 -12.51 22.98 -10.68
C ILE A 308 -12.50 24.32 -11.42
N LEU A 309 -11.38 24.67 -12.06
CA LEU A 309 -11.12 26.02 -12.58
C LEU A 309 -11.45 26.18 -14.07
N GLY A 310 -11.60 25.07 -14.81
CA GLY A 310 -11.70 25.07 -16.26
C GLY A 310 -10.53 25.81 -16.90
N ASP A 311 -10.82 26.62 -17.93
CA ASP A 311 -9.83 27.48 -18.58
C ASP A 311 -9.30 28.61 -17.66
N GLY A 312 -9.89 28.83 -16.48
CA GLY A 312 -9.35 29.71 -15.46
C GLY A 312 -8.00 29.25 -14.90
N ILE A 313 -7.62 27.99 -15.12
CA ILE A 313 -6.35 27.41 -14.67
C ILE A 313 -5.12 28.16 -15.20
N TYR A 314 -5.21 28.80 -16.37
CA TYR A 314 -4.11 29.58 -16.95
C TYR A 314 -3.69 30.79 -16.09
N ARG A 315 -4.51 31.21 -15.13
CA ARG A 315 -4.13 32.26 -14.16
C ARG A 315 -3.17 31.76 -13.09
N TYR A 316 -2.98 30.45 -13.00
CA TYR A 316 -2.24 29.76 -11.96
C TYR A 316 -1.00 29.02 -12.50
N PHE A 317 -0.43 29.46 -13.62
CA PHE A 317 0.83 28.91 -14.15
C PHE A 317 1.96 28.91 -13.12
N ASP A 318 1.89 29.82 -12.15
CA ASP A 318 2.91 29.94 -11.13
C ASP A 318 2.90 28.83 -10.07
N LEU A 319 1.85 27.99 -10.03
CA LEU A 319 1.75 26.88 -9.09
C LEU A 319 2.81 25.80 -9.36
N PRO A 320 3.35 25.14 -8.31
CA PRO A 320 4.37 24.11 -8.46
C PRO A 320 4.08 23.04 -9.52
N PRO A 321 2.90 22.39 -9.58
CA PRO A 321 2.63 21.37 -10.59
C PRO A 321 2.68 21.92 -12.03
N LEU A 322 2.21 23.15 -12.24
CA LEU A 322 2.16 23.77 -13.57
C LEU A 322 3.53 24.27 -14.04
N LYS A 323 4.34 24.83 -13.12
CA LYS A 323 5.74 25.21 -13.40
C LYS A 323 6.61 24.06 -13.90
N ASN A 324 6.22 22.82 -13.57
CA ASN A 324 6.93 21.61 -13.97
C ASN A 324 6.49 21.07 -15.34
N PHE A 325 5.74 21.86 -16.10
CA PHE A 325 5.38 21.61 -17.49
C PHE A 325 5.81 22.78 -18.38
N LYS A 326 6.01 22.50 -19.67
CA LYS A 326 6.05 23.57 -20.67
C LYS A 326 4.62 24.05 -20.95
N GLU A 327 4.43 25.33 -21.30
CA GLU A 327 3.09 25.86 -21.61
C GLU A 327 2.38 25.08 -22.74
N GLU A 328 3.11 24.69 -23.77
CA GLU A 328 2.60 23.87 -24.88
C GLU A 328 2.16 22.47 -24.43
N GLU A 329 2.87 21.91 -23.45
CA GLU A 329 2.53 20.62 -22.86
C GLU A 329 1.21 20.73 -22.09
N ILE A 330 1.03 21.79 -21.30
CA ILE A 330 -0.24 22.07 -20.60
C ILE A 330 -1.40 22.14 -21.60
N LYS A 331 -1.26 22.92 -22.69
CA LYS A 331 -2.29 23.02 -23.74
C LYS A 331 -2.66 21.65 -24.32
N THR A 332 -1.66 20.81 -24.57
CA THR A 332 -1.86 19.45 -25.08
C THR A 332 -2.60 18.57 -24.09
N LEU A 333 -2.18 18.57 -22.82
CA LEU A 333 -2.80 17.78 -21.75
C LEU A 333 -4.25 18.21 -21.47
N LEU A 334 -4.51 19.52 -21.46
CA LEU A 334 -5.87 20.04 -21.29
C LEU A 334 -6.76 19.68 -22.50
N ASN A 335 -6.23 19.65 -23.71
CA ASN A 335 -6.96 19.16 -24.89
C ASN A 335 -7.26 17.66 -24.79
N MET A 336 -6.34 16.85 -24.27
CA MET A 336 -6.60 15.42 -24.00
C MET A 336 -7.75 15.25 -23.01
N LEU A 337 -7.76 16.04 -21.92
CA LEU A 337 -8.85 16.05 -20.93
C LEU A 337 -10.20 16.45 -21.53
N LYS A 338 -10.24 17.51 -22.34
CA LYS A 338 -11.44 18.00 -23.03
C LYS A 338 -12.02 16.93 -23.97
N LYS A 339 -11.15 16.20 -24.68
CA LYS A 339 -11.53 15.18 -25.66
C LYS A 339 -11.62 13.75 -25.11
N ASN A 340 -11.37 13.55 -23.81
CA ASN A 340 -11.31 12.23 -23.17
C ASN A 340 -10.31 11.25 -23.80
N ILE A 341 -9.20 11.75 -24.33
CA ILE A 341 -8.19 10.91 -25.00
C ILE A 341 -7.20 10.41 -23.95
N ASN A 342 -7.11 9.09 -23.76
CA ASN A 342 -6.23 8.44 -22.79
C ASN A 342 -6.35 9.04 -21.37
N CYS A 343 -7.59 9.24 -20.93
CA CYS A 343 -7.94 9.85 -19.65
C CYS A 343 -8.90 8.94 -18.88
N PRO A 344 -8.48 7.73 -18.45
CA PRO A 344 -9.35 6.84 -17.69
C PRO A 344 -9.83 7.52 -16.40
N LEU A 345 -11.06 7.19 -16.00
CA LEU A 345 -11.66 7.70 -14.78
C LEU A 345 -11.15 6.91 -13.57
N THR A 346 -10.97 7.62 -12.47
CA THR A 346 -10.61 7.03 -11.18
C THR A 346 -11.40 7.65 -10.03
N THR A 347 -11.67 6.82 -9.03
CA THR A 347 -12.21 7.18 -7.71
C THR A 347 -11.16 7.00 -6.61
N SER A 348 -9.87 6.93 -6.99
CA SER A 348 -8.78 6.53 -6.10
C SER A 348 -8.43 7.59 -5.05
N ALA A 349 -8.42 7.16 -3.78
CA ALA A 349 -7.86 7.94 -2.69
C ALA A 349 -6.35 8.09 -2.87
N GLY A 350 -5.61 7.03 -3.21
CA GLY A 350 -4.15 7.11 -3.42
C GLY A 350 -3.76 8.15 -4.49
N ARG A 351 -4.51 8.22 -5.60
CA ARG A 351 -4.30 9.24 -6.63
C ARG A 351 -4.64 10.66 -6.14
N LEU A 352 -5.62 10.81 -5.25
CA LEU A 352 -5.91 12.10 -4.61
C LEU A 352 -4.76 12.55 -3.69
N PHE A 353 -4.15 11.64 -2.92
CA PHE A 353 -2.93 11.92 -2.15
C PHE A 353 -1.78 12.36 -3.06
N ASP A 354 -1.55 11.67 -4.18
CA ASP A 354 -0.51 12.03 -5.16
C ASP A 354 -0.76 13.44 -5.74
N GLY A 355 -2.01 13.74 -6.12
CA GLY A 355 -2.41 15.05 -6.62
C GLY A 355 -2.17 16.19 -5.63
N VAL A 356 -2.54 15.98 -4.36
CA VAL A 356 -2.31 16.96 -3.28
C VAL A 356 -0.81 17.12 -3.00
N SER A 357 -0.04 16.03 -2.97
CA SER A 357 1.41 16.07 -2.81
C SER A 357 2.08 16.94 -3.89
N SER A 358 1.68 16.75 -5.15
CA SER A 358 2.17 17.58 -6.24
C SER A 358 1.67 19.02 -6.16
N LEU A 359 0.44 19.27 -5.72
CA LEU A 359 -0.10 20.63 -5.57
C LEU A 359 0.75 21.45 -4.58
N LEU A 360 1.20 20.81 -3.49
CA LEU A 360 2.04 21.43 -2.47
C LEU A 360 3.52 21.52 -2.84
N GLY A 361 3.91 21.08 -4.05
CA GLY A 361 5.30 21.11 -4.50
C GLY A 361 6.20 20.06 -3.85
N ILE A 362 5.64 19.02 -3.23
CA ILE A 362 6.41 17.98 -2.55
C ILE A 362 7.01 17.02 -3.59
N ARG A 363 6.16 16.44 -4.46
CA ARG A 363 6.60 15.45 -5.44
C ARG A 363 5.81 15.57 -6.75
N HIS A 364 6.54 15.80 -7.85
CA HIS A 364 5.96 15.91 -9.19
C HIS A 364 6.17 14.68 -10.07
N LYS A 365 7.22 13.91 -9.78
CA LYS A 365 7.59 12.65 -10.44
C LYS A 365 8.07 11.68 -9.38
N ILE A 366 7.55 10.46 -9.39
CA ILE A 366 7.92 9.42 -8.43
C ILE A 366 9.00 8.50 -9.00
N SER A 367 9.75 7.86 -8.10
CA SER A 367 10.76 6.85 -8.38
C SER A 367 10.35 5.45 -7.91
N TYR A 368 9.38 5.37 -7.01
CA TYR A 368 8.77 4.13 -6.53
C TYR A 368 7.30 4.39 -6.18
N GLU A 369 6.53 3.30 -6.14
CA GLU A 369 5.09 3.33 -5.89
C GLU A 369 4.77 3.90 -4.48
N GLY A 370 3.79 4.81 -4.42
CA GLY A 370 3.37 5.47 -3.18
C GLY A 370 4.28 6.62 -2.69
N GLN A 371 5.40 6.93 -3.35
CA GLN A 371 6.35 7.95 -2.89
C GLN A 371 5.71 9.31 -2.58
N ALA A 372 4.86 9.83 -3.49
CA ALA A 372 4.27 11.15 -3.31
C ALA A 372 3.31 11.20 -2.11
N ALA A 373 2.51 10.14 -1.91
CA ALA A 373 1.64 9.99 -0.75
C ALA A 373 2.43 9.84 0.57
N MET A 374 3.53 9.07 0.56
CA MET A 374 4.41 8.92 1.72
C MET A 374 5.09 10.24 2.11
N GLU A 375 5.65 10.97 1.15
CA GLU A 375 6.29 12.25 1.42
C GLU A 375 5.28 13.31 1.90
N LEU A 376 4.02 13.23 1.44
CA LEU A 376 2.93 14.05 1.96
C LEU A 376 2.68 13.76 3.44
N GLU A 377 2.65 12.49 3.85
CA GLU A 377 2.58 12.09 5.27
C GLU A 377 3.79 12.62 6.06
N PHE A 378 5.02 12.48 5.53
CA PHE A 378 6.24 12.90 6.21
C PHE A 378 6.35 14.42 6.41
N ALA A 379 5.62 15.20 5.61
CA ALA A 379 5.50 16.64 5.80
C ALA A 379 4.78 16.99 7.13
N ILE A 380 4.02 16.07 7.73
CA ILE A 380 3.37 16.26 9.03
C ILE A 380 4.46 16.19 10.12
N ARG A 381 4.82 17.34 10.68
CA ARG A 381 5.90 17.44 11.68
C ARG A 381 5.41 17.45 13.13
N GLU A 382 4.21 17.93 13.40
CA GLU A 382 3.70 18.14 14.76
C GLU A 382 2.20 17.83 14.81
N LYS A 383 1.75 17.25 15.94
CA LYS A 383 0.32 17.19 16.26
C LYS A 383 -0.17 18.61 16.52
N ARG A 384 -1.29 18.98 15.91
CA ARG A 384 -1.88 20.33 16.02
C ARG A 384 -3.37 20.20 16.24
N GLU A 385 -3.93 20.99 17.14
CA GLU A 385 -5.37 21.16 17.21
C GLU A 385 -5.81 22.05 16.06
N GLU A 386 -6.33 21.44 15.01
CA GLU A 386 -6.72 22.12 13.78
C GLU A 386 -8.02 21.53 13.26
N LYS A 387 -8.75 22.33 12.48
CA LYS A 387 -9.98 21.88 11.82
C LYS A 387 -9.66 21.22 10.48
N HIS A 388 -10.42 20.18 10.14
CA HIS A 388 -10.41 19.59 8.80
C HIS A 388 -10.94 20.58 7.75
N TYR A 389 -10.67 20.31 6.47
CA TYR A 389 -11.29 21.02 5.37
C TYR A 389 -12.75 20.59 5.19
N ASN A 390 -13.55 21.46 4.59
CA ASN A 390 -14.92 21.12 4.24
C ASN A 390 -14.95 20.14 3.06
N PHE A 391 -15.91 19.22 3.09
CA PHE A 391 -16.24 18.33 1.99
C PHE A 391 -17.76 18.19 1.91
N LYS A 392 -18.27 17.81 0.72
CA LYS A 392 -19.69 17.61 0.48
C LYS A 392 -19.98 16.15 0.19
N LEU A 393 -21.08 15.66 0.75
CA LEU A 393 -21.64 14.36 0.44
C LEU A 393 -22.87 14.54 -0.44
N LYS A 394 -22.87 13.92 -1.62
CA LYS A 394 -24.02 13.87 -2.53
C LYS A 394 -24.56 12.45 -2.59
N ARG A 395 -25.85 12.29 -2.83
CA ARG A 395 -26.41 10.99 -3.26
C ARG A 395 -26.40 10.93 -4.77
N GLU A 396 -26.22 9.75 -5.32
CA GLU A 396 -26.30 9.53 -6.76
C GLU A 396 -27.71 9.89 -7.28
N GLU A 397 -27.78 10.68 -8.36
CA GLU A 397 -29.00 11.37 -8.82
C GLU A 397 -30.15 10.42 -9.22
N ASN A 398 -29.84 9.16 -9.54
CA ASN A 398 -30.82 8.16 -9.99
C ASN A 398 -31.51 7.38 -8.84
N GLY A 399 -31.62 7.97 -7.65
CA GLY A 399 -32.19 7.29 -6.48
C GLY A 399 -31.29 6.21 -5.88
N GLY A 400 -29.99 6.26 -6.18
CA GLY A 400 -29.00 5.30 -5.70
C GLY A 400 -28.81 5.38 -4.19
N SER A 401 -28.58 4.23 -3.56
CA SER A 401 -28.19 4.14 -2.14
C SER A 401 -26.71 4.49 -1.91
N ILE A 402 -26.02 5.01 -2.92
CA ILE A 402 -24.57 5.27 -2.93
C ILE A 402 -24.30 6.75 -2.68
N TYR A 403 -23.31 7.02 -1.83
CA TYR A 403 -22.84 8.38 -1.53
C TYR A 403 -21.58 8.73 -2.35
N ILE A 404 -21.54 9.93 -2.90
CA ILE A 404 -20.41 10.48 -3.63
C ILE A 404 -19.76 11.58 -2.78
N ILE A 405 -18.47 11.41 -2.48
CA ILE A 405 -17.70 12.38 -1.70
C ILE A 405 -17.03 13.35 -2.65
N SER A 406 -17.46 14.62 -2.62
CA SER A 406 -16.87 15.67 -3.45
C SER A 406 -15.60 16.21 -2.80
N TRP A 407 -14.49 16.13 -3.53
CA TRP A 407 -13.18 16.65 -3.13
C TRP A 407 -12.94 18.10 -3.56
N GLU A 408 -13.86 18.72 -4.32
CA GLU A 408 -13.67 20.05 -4.93
C GLU A 408 -13.39 21.14 -3.89
N ASP A 409 -14.26 21.27 -2.88
CA ASP A 409 -14.12 22.27 -1.81
C ASP A 409 -12.83 22.07 -1.00
N MET A 410 -12.44 20.81 -0.78
CA MET A 410 -11.20 20.46 -0.10
C MET A 410 -9.99 20.91 -0.91
N VAL A 411 -9.94 20.59 -2.21
CA VAL A 411 -8.82 20.99 -3.08
C VAL A 411 -8.75 22.51 -3.25
N LEU A 412 -9.89 23.21 -3.35
CA LEU A 412 -9.92 24.68 -3.34
C LEU A 412 -9.37 25.27 -2.05
N SER A 413 -9.73 24.71 -0.90
CA SER A 413 -9.25 25.18 0.40
C SER A 413 -7.75 24.91 0.58
N ILE A 414 -7.26 23.78 0.08
CA ILE A 414 -5.82 23.46 0.03
C ILE A 414 -5.09 24.47 -0.87
N LEU A 415 -5.64 24.79 -2.04
CA LEU A 415 -5.08 25.77 -2.95
C LEU A 415 -5.00 27.16 -2.30
N ASP A 416 -6.06 27.60 -1.62
CA ASP A 416 -6.08 28.88 -0.91
C ASP A 416 -5.03 28.93 0.21
N ASP A 417 -4.97 27.90 1.06
CA ASP A 417 -3.94 27.82 2.12
C ASP A 417 -2.52 27.86 1.52
N PHE A 418 -2.31 27.19 0.39
CA PHE A 418 -1.02 27.17 -0.31
C PHE A 418 -0.64 28.55 -0.88
N ILE A 419 -1.58 29.24 -1.56
CA ILE A 419 -1.38 30.60 -2.09
C ILE A 419 -1.11 31.59 -0.96
N ASN A 420 -1.79 31.43 0.17
CA ASN A 420 -1.58 32.21 1.39
C ASN A 420 -0.33 31.81 2.17
N LYS A 421 0.54 30.98 1.58
CA LYS A 421 1.86 30.56 2.12
C LYS A 421 1.78 29.92 3.51
N LYS A 422 0.69 29.20 3.80
CA LYS A 422 0.60 28.38 5.01
C LYS A 422 1.67 27.28 4.96
N PRO A 423 2.23 26.84 6.11
CA PRO A 423 3.23 25.79 6.12
C PRO A 423 2.71 24.49 5.48
N VAL A 424 3.47 23.88 4.58
CA VAL A 424 3.08 22.63 3.88
C VAL A 424 2.70 21.52 4.86
N GLY A 425 3.41 21.39 5.98
CA GLY A 425 3.08 20.41 7.01
C GLY A 425 1.73 20.62 7.68
N LEU A 426 1.27 21.89 7.80
CA LEU A 426 -0.07 22.21 8.30
C LEU A 426 -1.14 21.82 7.27
N ILE A 427 -0.91 22.12 6.00
CA ILE A 427 -1.84 21.77 4.91
C ILE A 427 -1.98 20.25 4.80
N SER A 428 -0.85 19.53 4.85
CA SER A 428 -0.85 18.07 4.86
C SER A 428 -1.61 17.50 6.07
N TYR A 429 -1.39 18.04 7.27
CA TYR A 429 -2.13 17.64 8.47
C TYR A 429 -3.65 17.80 8.29
N LYS A 430 -4.09 18.98 7.83
CA LYS A 430 -5.52 19.25 7.60
C LYS A 430 -6.11 18.33 6.52
N PHE A 431 -5.36 18.07 5.44
CA PHE A 431 -5.78 17.12 4.40
C PHE A 431 -5.98 15.72 4.98
N HIS A 432 -5.00 15.16 5.68
CA HIS A 432 -5.12 13.82 6.27
C HIS A 432 -6.24 13.75 7.32
N LEU A 433 -6.40 14.79 8.15
CA LEU A 433 -7.52 14.88 9.09
C LEU A 433 -8.87 14.89 8.35
N THR A 434 -8.97 15.58 7.22
CA THR A 434 -10.18 15.57 6.37
C THR A 434 -10.46 14.18 5.83
N MET A 435 -9.44 13.46 5.38
CA MET A 435 -9.59 12.09 4.92
C MET A 435 -10.10 11.16 6.04
N ALA A 436 -9.61 11.32 7.27
CA ALA A 436 -10.10 10.57 8.42
C ALA A 436 -11.57 10.93 8.75
N GLU A 437 -11.91 12.22 8.75
CA GLU A 437 -13.27 12.71 9.00
C GLU A 437 -14.28 12.24 7.95
N ILE A 438 -13.88 12.16 6.68
CA ILE A 438 -14.71 11.56 5.62
C ILE A 438 -15.08 10.10 5.98
N ILE A 439 -14.12 9.29 6.43
CA ILE A 439 -14.39 7.91 6.83
C ILE A 439 -15.38 7.88 7.99
N LYS A 440 -15.18 8.73 9.01
CA LYS A 440 -16.06 8.83 10.18
C LYS A 440 -17.51 9.17 9.80
N GLU A 441 -17.70 10.18 8.96
CA GLU A 441 -19.04 10.61 8.56
C GLU A 441 -19.76 9.54 7.73
N ILE A 442 -19.07 8.86 6.80
CA ILE A 442 -19.68 7.74 6.06
C ILE A 442 -19.97 6.55 6.99
N ALA A 443 -19.09 6.25 7.96
CA ALA A 443 -19.32 5.20 8.95
C ALA A 443 -20.60 5.44 9.76
N LYS A 444 -20.83 6.68 10.23
CA LYS A 444 -22.07 7.07 10.91
C LYS A 444 -23.32 6.84 10.05
N ILE A 445 -23.26 7.23 8.78
CA ILE A 445 -24.37 7.05 7.85
C ILE A 445 -24.66 5.55 7.62
N SER A 446 -23.63 4.70 7.64
CA SER A 446 -23.78 3.25 7.46
C SER A 446 -24.52 2.55 8.60
N LYS A 447 -24.51 3.13 9.81
CA LYS A 447 -25.07 2.56 11.04
C LYS A 447 -24.51 1.18 11.41
N LYS A 448 -23.25 0.91 11.06
CA LYS A 448 -22.53 -0.32 11.40
C LYS A 448 -21.48 -0.01 12.47
N GLU A 449 -21.52 -0.72 13.59
CA GLU A 449 -20.57 -0.50 14.70
C GLU A 449 -19.14 -0.94 14.36
N LYS A 450 -18.99 -1.98 13.53
CA LYS A 450 -17.68 -2.51 13.12
C LYS A 450 -17.21 -1.79 11.85
N VAL A 451 -16.03 -1.19 11.91
CA VAL A 451 -15.38 -0.48 10.80
C VAL A 451 -14.09 -1.18 10.42
N VAL A 452 -13.97 -1.57 9.15
CA VAL A 452 -12.77 -2.15 8.55
C VAL A 452 -12.01 -1.09 7.78
N LEU A 453 -10.70 -0.99 8.01
CA LEU A 453 -9.77 -0.13 7.28
C LEU A 453 -8.72 -1.04 6.59
N SER A 454 -8.68 -1.03 5.25
CA SER A 454 -7.76 -1.88 4.47
C SER A 454 -7.46 -1.25 3.10
N GLY A 455 -6.44 -1.78 2.41
CA GLY A 455 -5.87 -1.20 1.18
C GLY A 455 -4.61 -0.37 1.46
N GLY A 456 -3.81 -0.17 0.41
CA GLY A 456 -2.46 0.40 0.50
C GLY A 456 -2.37 1.78 1.16
N CYS A 457 -3.46 2.58 1.15
CA CYS A 457 -3.49 3.88 1.80
C CYS A 457 -3.39 3.79 3.33
N PHE A 458 -3.83 2.69 3.94
CA PHE A 458 -3.77 2.50 5.41
C PHE A 458 -2.41 2.02 5.93
N GLN A 459 -1.38 2.00 5.07
CA GLN A 459 0.02 1.98 5.51
C GLN A 459 0.47 3.34 6.08
N ASN A 460 -0.27 4.41 5.76
CA ASN A 460 -0.07 5.74 6.32
C ASN A 460 -0.41 5.72 7.81
N LEU A 461 0.62 5.94 8.64
CA LEU A 461 0.52 5.86 10.09
C LEU A 461 -0.42 6.93 10.63
N PHE A 462 -0.28 8.16 10.15
CA PHE A 462 -1.14 9.25 10.59
C PHE A 462 -2.62 8.99 10.26
N LEU A 463 -2.92 8.60 9.02
CA LEU A 463 -4.28 8.32 8.58
C LEU A 463 -4.89 7.19 9.42
N LEU A 464 -4.19 6.06 9.56
CA LEU A 464 -4.72 4.92 10.29
C LEU A 464 -4.97 5.25 11.77
N GLU A 465 -3.98 5.83 12.46
CA GLU A 465 -4.11 6.14 13.88
C GLU A 465 -5.15 7.22 14.14
N LYS A 466 -5.19 8.27 13.31
CA LYS A 466 -6.16 9.35 13.48
C LYS A 466 -7.58 8.88 13.17
N THR A 467 -7.78 8.09 12.11
CA THR A 467 -9.09 7.49 11.81
C THR A 467 -9.54 6.55 12.92
N LYS A 468 -8.63 5.73 13.47
CA LYS A 468 -8.94 4.85 14.61
C LYS A 468 -9.38 5.66 15.83
N GLU A 469 -8.60 6.67 16.22
CA GLU A 469 -8.86 7.55 17.37
C GLU A 469 -10.26 8.15 17.29
N ILE A 470 -10.58 8.88 16.20
CA ILE A 470 -11.86 9.60 16.08
C ILE A 470 -13.09 8.67 15.93
N LEU A 471 -12.89 7.45 15.40
CA LEU A 471 -13.97 6.46 15.30
C LEU A 471 -14.24 5.80 16.64
N GLU A 472 -13.19 5.43 17.39
CA GLU A 472 -13.33 4.82 18.72
C GLU A 472 -13.95 5.81 19.72
N GLU A 473 -13.64 7.11 19.62
CA GLU A 473 -14.29 8.18 20.39
C GLU A 473 -15.82 8.26 20.13
N ASP A 474 -16.25 7.96 18.90
CA ASP A 474 -17.67 7.90 18.51
C ASP A 474 -18.30 6.51 18.73
N GLY A 475 -17.60 5.59 19.40
CA GLY A 475 -18.11 4.28 19.81
C GLY A 475 -18.01 3.17 18.76
N PHE A 476 -17.28 3.37 17.67
CA PHE A 476 -17.05 2.32 16.68
C PHE A 476 -15.94 1.35 17.11
N PHE A 477 -16.05 0.09 16.64
CA PHE A 477 -14.98 -0.90 16.75
C PHE A 477 -14.17 -0.94 15.46
N VAL A 478 -12.91 -0.51 15.53
CA VAL A 478 -12.04 -0.36 14.35
C VAL A 478 -11.12 -1.57 14.17
N TYR A 479 -11.10 -2.12 12.96
CA TYR A 479 -10.30 -3.26 12.55
C TYR A 479 -9.45 -2.91 11.34
N PHE A 480 -8.18 -3.31 11.37
CA PHE A 480 -7.23 -3.14 10.28
C PHE A 480 -6.30 -4.35 10.22
N ASN A 481 -5.64 -4.55 9.08
CA ASN A 481 -4.71 -5.65 8.88
C ASN A 481 -3.52 -5.57 9.86
N GLN A 482 -3.09 -6.72 10.39
CA GLN A 482 -1.99 -6.85 11.33
C GLN A 482 -0.97 -7.89 10.84
N ARG A 483 -1.40 -9.13 10.61
CA ARG A 483 -0.52 -10.26 10.26
C ARG A 483 -0.37 -10.44 8.74
N ILE A 484 -1.35 -9.95 7.99
CA ILE A 484 -1.35 -9.84 6.54
C ILE A 484 -1.09 -8.38 6.18
N PRO A 485 -0.34 -8.06 5.12
CA PRO A 485 -0.20 -6.67 4.69
C PRO A 485 -1.53 -6.01 4.27
N PRO A 486 -1.77 -4.73 4.60
CA PRO A 486 -2.91 -3.98 4.08
C PRO A 486 -2.76 -3.61 2.59
N ASN A 487 -1.54 -3.69 2.04
CA ASN A 487 -1.26 -3.48 0.61
C ASN A 487 -1.51 -4.76 -0.22
N ASP A 488 -1.18 -4.73 -1.51
CA ASP A 488 -1.39 -5.84 -2.45
C ASP A 488 -0.82 -7.20 -2.01
N GLY A 489 0.15 -7.19 -1.08
CA GLY A 489 0.63 -8.40 -0.42
C GLY A 489 -0.46 -9.15 0.38
N GLY A 490 -1.63 -8.56 0.61
CA GLY A 490 -2.79 -9.21 1.22
C GLY A 490 -3.82 -9.77 0.24
N ILE A 491 -3.72 -9.47 -1.07
CA ILE A 491 -4.76 -9.79 -2.05
C ILE A 491 -4.95 -11.29 -2.24
N SER A 492 -3.86 -12.06 -2.37
CA SER A 492 -3.97 -13.51 -2.58
C SER A 492 -4.65 -14.20 -1.40
N PHE A 493 -4.41 -13.71 -0.18
CA PHE A 493 -5.04 -14.22 1.04
C PHE A 493 -6.54 -13.92 1.03
N GLY A 494 -6.93 -12.68 0.73
CA GLY A 494 -8.32 -12.28 0.57
C GLY A 494 -9.08 -13.09 -0.48
N GLN A 495 -8.45 -13.38 -1.61
CA GLN A 495 -8.99 -14.26 -2.66
C GLN A 495 -9.29 -15.68 -2.15
N VAL A 496 -8.37 -16.28 -1.38
CA VAL A 496 -8.59 -17.59 -0.74
C VAL A 496 -9.74 -17.54 0.25
N VAL A 497 -9.79 -16.51 1.10
CA VAL A 497 -10.85 -16.34 2.11
C VAL A 497 -12.20 -16.23 1.42
N ALA A 498 -12.32 -15.41 0.37
CA ALA A 498 -13.57 -15.23 -0.38
C ALA A 498 -14.12 -16.56 -0.93
N LEU A 499 -13.26 -17.44 -1.45
CA LEU A 499 -13.65 -18.78 -1.95
C LEU A 499 -14.24 -19.73 -0.88
N ASN A 500 -14.14 -19.38 0.41
CA ASN A 500 -14.81 -20.13 1.48
C ASN A 500 -16.27 -19.70 1.69
N TYR A 501 -16.69 -18.60 1.06
CA TYR A 501 -17.99 -17.99 1.25
C TYR A 501 -18.75 -17.78 -0.06
N LEU A 502 -18.07 -17.37 -1.14
CA LEU A 502 -18.62 -17.20 -2.49
C LEU A 502 -18.52 -18.50 -3.30
#